data_AF-A0A482VHC7-F1
#
_entry.id   AF-A0A482VHC7-F1
#
_cell.length_a   1.000
_cell.length_b   1.000
_cell.length_c   1.000
_cell.angle_alpha   90.00
_cell.angle_beta   90.00
_cell.angle_gamma   90.00
#
_symmetry.space_group_name_H-M   'P 1'
#
loop_
_entity.id
_entity.type
_entity.pdbx_description
1 polymer ?
#
loop_
_entity_poly.entity_id
_entity_poly.type
_entity_poly.pdbx_seq_one_letter_code
_entity_poly.pdbx_strand_id
1 'polypeptide(L)'
;MADLLAKQGIFFDEVDRVCILEPEISKQTNDLKEECQIYIEKMDEFQKIAHKFILMVEQLGKEVENQKIKAIGARNILQSMEKQKENSQQQLQVLILIDCRSVSKYFHTCITGFDC
;
A
#
# COMPACT_ATOMS: atom_id res chain seq x y z
N MET A 1 -31.58 -63.56 15.06
CA MET A 1 -31.82 -63.54 13.60
C MET A 1 -31.02 -62.43 12.93
N ALA A 2 -30.99 -61.20 13.47
CA ALA A 2 -30.14 -60.11 12.98
C ALA A 2 -28.64 -60.47 12.92
N ASP A 3 -28.09 -61.16 13.91
CA ASP A 3 -26.67 -61.61 13.92
C ASP A 3 -26.30 -62.61 12.79
N LEU A 4 -27.26 -63.41 12.31
CA LEU A 4 -27.05 -64.37 11.22
C LEU A 4 -26.97 -63.66 9.86
N LEU A 5 -27.72 -62.56 9.72
CA LEU A 5 -27.74 -61.71 8.55
C LEU A 5 -26.49 -60.79 8.52
N ALA A 6 -26.08 -60.26 9.68
CA ALA A 6 -24.84 -59.51 9.81
C ALA A 6 -23.60 -60.36 9.46
N LYS A 7 -23.58 -61.64 9.86
CA LYS A 7 -22.52 -62.59 9.43
C LYS A 7 -22.50 -62.89 7.93
N GLN A 8 -23.60 -62.64 7.22
CA GLN A 8 -23.72 -62.77 5.77
C GLN A 8 -23.46 -61.43 5.04
N GLY A 9 -23.11 -60.37 5.77
CA GLY A 9 -22.90 -59.03 5.20
C GLY A 9 -24.20 -58.28 4.85
N ILE A 10 -25.31 -58.66 5.48
CA ILE A 10 -26.63 -58.06 5.26
C ILE A 10 -27.00 -57.28 6.51
N PHE A 11 -26.99 -55.95 6.38
CA PHE A 11 -27.36 -54.99 7.41
C PHE A 11 -28.71 -54.34 7.07
N PHE A 12 -29.38 -53.78 8.08
CA PHE A 12 -30.58 -52.97 7.88
C PHE A 12 -30.28 -51.53 8.26
N ASP A 13 -30.73 -50.62 7.41
CA ASP A 13 -30.65 -49.16 7.63
C ASP A 13 -31.76 -48.67 8.58
N GLU A 14 -31.70 -47.40 9.00
CA GLU A 14 -32.65 -46.72 9.90
C GLU A 14 -34.11 -46.71 9.36
N VAL A 15 -34.34 -47.15 8.12
CA VAL A 15 -35.63 -47.23 7.44
C VAL A 15 -36.00 -48.66 7.01
N ASP A 16 -35.43 -49.68 7.66
CA ASP A 16 -35.64 -51.12 7.38
C ASP A 16 -35.29 -51.56 5.94
N ARG A 17 -34.41 -50.81 5.27
CA ARG A 17 -33.88 -51.18 3.94
C ARG A 17 -32.66 -52.08 4.09
N VAL A 18 -32.57 -53.07 3.22
CA VAL A 18 -31.43 -53.98 3.16
C VAL A 18 -30.20 -53.24 2.61
N CYS A 19 -29.15 -53.15 3.42
CA CYS A 19 -27.86 -52.54 3.11
C CYS A 19 -26.75 -53.59 3.18
N ILE A 20 -25.86 -53.58 2.19
CA ILE A 20 -24.69 -54.46 2.15
C ILE A 20 -23.51 -53.85 2.93
N LEU A 21 -23.51 -52.52 3.04
CA LEU A 21 -22.53 -51.77 3.82
C LEU A 21 -23.01 -51.66 5.27
N GLU A 22 -22.07 -51.79 6.21
CA GLU A 22 -22.35 -51.56 7.62
C GLU A 22 -22.78 -50.10 7.83
N PRO A 23 -23.93 -49.84 8.48
CA PRO A 23 -24.50 -48.50 8.58
C PRO A 23 -23.59 -47.51 9.32
N GLU A 24 -22.77 -47.99 10.26
CA GLU A 24 -21.79 -47.17 10.98
C GLU A 24 -20.67 -46.67 10.05
N ILE A 25 -20.14 -47.55 9.17
CA ILE A 25 -19.12 -47.19 8.18
C ILE A 25 -19.70 -46.24 7.14
N SER A 26 -20.95 -46.45 6.71
CA SER A 26 -21.65 -45.55 5.79
C SER A 26 -21.83 -44.16 6.38
N LYS A 27 -22.19 -44.07 7.66
CA LYS A 27 -22.39 -42.81 8.38
C LYS A 27 -21.07 -42.07 8.56
N GLN A 28 -20.03 -42.75 9.05
CA GLN A 28 -18.69 -42.17 9.20
C GLN A 28 -18.12 -41.66 7.87
N THR A 29 -18.37 -42.38 6.77
CA THR A 29 -17.92 -41.94 5.43
C THR A 29 -18.66 -40.68 4.96
N ASN A 30 -19.97 -40.57 5.24
CA ASN A 30 -20.74 -39.38 4.92
C ASN A 30 -20.36 -38.18 5.79
N ASP A 31 -20.19 -38.39 7.09
CA ASP A 31 -19.76 -37.33 8.02
C ASP A 31 -18.38 -36.79 7.61
N LEU A 32 -17.42 -37.68 7.28
CA LEU A 32 -16.12 -37.29 6.78
C LEU A 32 -16.20 -36.50 5.47
N LYS A 33 -17.10 -36.90 4.55
CA LYS A 33 -17.31 -36.18 3.29
C LYS A 33 -17.84 -34.76 3.54
N GLU A 34 -18.78 -34.59 4.46
CA GLU A 34 -19.33 -33.28 4.84
C GLU A 34 -18.26 -32.41 5.51
N GLU A 35 -17.48 -32.97 6.44
CA GLU A 35 -16.38 -32.24 7.08
C GLU A 35 -15.31 -31.80 6.07
N CYS A 36 -14.95 -32.67 5.12
CA CYS A 36 -14.04 -32.30 4.03
C CYS A 36 -14.60 -31.17 3.17
N GLN A 37 -15.90 -31.19 2.86
CA GLN A 37 -16.57 -30.14 2.10
C GLN A 37 -16.48 -28.79 2.84
N ILE A 38 -16.83 -28.79 4.14
CA ILE A 38 -16.76 -27.59 5.00
C ILE A 38 -15.32 -27.08 5.11
N TYR A 39 -14.35 -27.99 5.23
CA TYR A 39 -12.94 -27.63 5.30
C TYR A 39 -12.48 -26.92 4.03
N ILE A 40 -12.85 -27.44 2.85
CA ILE A 40 -12.53 -26.82 1.56
C ILE A 40 -13.16 -25.42 1.45
N GLU A 41 -14.43 -25.27 1.84
CA GLU A 41 -15.12 -23.97 1.83
C GLU A 41 -14.41 -22.95 2.72
N LYS A 42 -14.09 -23.33 3.97
CA LYS A 42 -13.35 -22.46 4.89
C LYS A 42 -11.96 -22.10 4.36
N MET A 43 -11.30 -23.03 3.68
CA MET A 43 -9.97 -22.79 3.11
C MET A 43 -10.04 -21.83 1.92
N ASP A 44 -11.08 -21.92 1.09
CA ASP A 44 -11.33 -20.97 -0.01
C ASP A 44 -11.66 -19.57 0.53
N GLU A 45 -12.47 -19.46 1.59
CA GLU A 45 -12.73 -18.19 2.27
C GLU A 45 -11.44 -17.57 2.82
N PHE A 46 -10.60 -18.37 3.49
CA PHE A 46 -9.31 -17.91 4.00
C PHE A 46 -8.42 -17.41 2.87
N GLN A 47 -8.33 -18.15 1.75
CA GLN A 47 -7.54 -17.76 0.59
C GLN A 47 -8.03 -16.44 -0.02
N LYS A 48 -9.35 -16.21 -0.07
CA LYS A 48 -9.93 -14.93 -0.52
C LYS A 48 -9.55 -13.78 0.41
N ILE A 49 -9.56 -13.98 1.73
CA ILE A 49 -9.16 -12.96 2.70
C ILE A 49 -7.66 -12.63 2.55
N ALA A 50 -6.82 -13.66 2.47
CA ALA A 50 -5.38 -13.49 2.27
C ALA A 50 -5.07 -12.71 0.98
N HIS A 51 -5.74 -13.04 -0.13
CA HIS A 51 -5.59 -12.29 -1.39
C HIS A 51 -6.01 -10.83 -1.25
N LYS A 52 -7.17 -10.57 -0.62
CA LYS A 52 -7.61 -9.19 -0.37
C LYS A 52 -6.60 -8.41 0.47
N PHE A 53 -6.02 -9.05 1.49
CA PHE A 53 -5.01 -8.43 2.33
C PHE A 53 -3.74 -8.08 1.55
N ILE A 54 -3.24 -9.00 0.71
CA ILE A 54 -2.09 -8.74 -0.16
C ILE A 54 -2.35 -7.53 -1.07
N LEU A 55 -3.51 -7.48 -1.73
CA LEU A 55 -3.87 -6.35 -2.59
C LEU A 55 -3.93 -5.02 -1.84
N MET A 56 -4.49 -5.01 -0.62
CA MET A 56 -4.53 -3.81 0.22
C MET A 56 -3.13 -3.34 0.60
N VAL A 57 -2.23 -4.26 0.98
CA VAL A 57 -0.85 -3.93 1.34
C VAL A 57 -0.08 -3.39 0.13
N GLU A 58 -0.25 -3.99 -1.05
CA GLU A 58 0.36 -3.50 -2.29
C GLU A 58 -0.13 -2.09 -2.65
N GLN A 59 -1.44 -1.86 -2.53
CA GLN A 59 -2.02 -0.54 -2.80
C GLN A 59 -1.51 0.51 -1.82
N LEU A 60 -1.44 0.17 -0.53
CA LEU A 60 -0.87 1.05 0.48
C LEU A 60 0.60 1.38 0.20
N GLY A 61 1.39 0.37 -0.18
CA GLY A 61 2.79 0.56 -0.56
C GLY A 61 2.95 1.55 -1.73
N LYS A 62 2.12 1.41 -2.77
CA LYS A 62 2.11 2.33 -3.92
C LYS A 62 1.75 3.75 -3.52
N GLU A 63 0.73 3.93 -2.67
CA GLU A 63 0.31 5.27 -2.25
C GLU A 63 1.36 5.94 -1.37
N VAL A 64 1.98 5.20 -0.45
CA VAL A 64 3.09 5.72 0.37
C VAL A 64 4.24 6.20 -0.50
N GLU A 65 4.62 5.42 -1.51
CA GLU A 65 5.73 5.81 -2.39
C GLU A 65 5.38 7.03 -3.25
N ASN A 66 4.14 7.11 -3.74
CA ASN A 66 3.62 8.29 -4.43
C ASN A 66 3.68 9.55 -3.55
N GLN A 67 3.25 9.45 -2.30
CA GLN A 67 3.28 10.57 -1.36
C GLN A 67 4.71 10.98 -1.00
N LYS A 68 5.64 10.03 -0.84
CA LYS A 68 7.07 10.35 -0.65
C LYS A 68 7.63 11.15 -1.83
N ILE A 69 7.36 10.72 -3.06
CA ILE A 69 7.82 11.43 -4.27
C ILE A 69 7.26 12.85 -4.31
N LYS A 70 5.97 13.03 -4.01
CA LYS A 70 5.34 14.36 -3.93
C LYS A 70 5.98 15.24 -2.86
N ALA A 71 6.23 14.69 -1.66
CA ALA A 71 6.85 15.43 -0.57
C ALA A 71 8.29 15.86 -0.89
N ILE A 72 9.08 14.97 -1.51
CA ILE A 72 10.43 15.29 -1.99
C ILE A 72 10.38 16.38 -3.06
N GLY A 73 9.45 16.26 -4.02
CA GLY A 73 9.25 17.27 -5.07
C GLY A 73 8.92 18.65 -4.49
N ALA A 74 7.97 18.72 -3.57
CA ALA A 74 7.61 19.96 -2.89
C ALA A 74 8.79 20.57 -2.13
N ARG A 75 9.57 19.74 -1.41
CA ARG A 75 10.77 20.18 -0.70
C ARG A 75 11.82 20.75 -1.66
N ASN A 76 12.06 20.11 -2.79
CA ASN A 76 13.02 20.57 -3.79
C ASN A 76 12.62 21.92 -4.40
N ILE A 77 11.32 22.11 -4.66
CA ILE A 77 10.78 23.39 -5.15
C ILE A 77 11.01 24.49 -4.12
N LEU A 78 10.70 24.24 -2.84
CA LEU A 78 10.93 25.24 -1.79
C LEU A 78 12.40 25.62 -1.66
N GLN A 79 13.30 24.64 -1.68
CA GLN A 79 14.74 24.89 -1.62
C GLN A 79 15.25 25.67 -2.82
N SER A 80 14.76 25.39 -4.04
CA SER A 80 15.16 26.13 -5.22
C SER A 80 14.61 27.56 -5.22
N MET A 81 13.39 27.78 -4.72
CA MET A 81 12.80 29.11 -4.53
C MET A 81 13.57 29.94 -3.51
N GLU A 82 13.98 29.35 -2.38
CA GLU A 82 14.79 30.03 -1.37
C GLU A 82 16.14 30.48 -1.96
N LYS A 83 16.82 29.58 -2.67
CA LYS A 83 18.07 29.90 -3.37
C LYS A 83 17.89 30.99 -4.44
N GLN A 84 16.79 30.95 -5.19
CA GLN A 84 16.47 31.98 -6.18
C GLN A 84 16.25 33.33 -5.48
N LYS A 85 15.52 33.35 -4.37
CA LYS A 85 15.28 34.56 -3.57
C LYS A 85 16.60 35.15 -3.04
N GLU A 86 17.49 34.33 -2.48
CA GLU A 86 18.81 34.76 -2.01
C GLU A 86 19.63 35.38 -3.15
N ASN A 87 19.69 34.71 -4.31
CA ASN A 87 20.39 35.21 -5.48
C ASN A 87 19.83 36.56 -5.93
N SER A 88 18.50 36.71 -5.99
CA SER A 88 17.86 37.99 -6.34
C SER A 88 18.19 39.09 -5.34
N GLN A 89 18.24 38.79 -4.04
CA GLN A 89 18.63 39.75 -3.01
C GLN A 89 20.09 40.19 -3.16
N GLN A 90 21.01 39.25 -3.41
CA GLN A 90 22.42 39.56 -3.65
C GLN A 90 22.60 40.43 -4.90
N GLN A 91 21.91 40.10 -6.00
CA GLN A 91 21.94 40.90 -7.23
C GLN A 91 21.46 42.33 -6.98
N LEU A 92 20.37 42.51 -6.23
CA LEU A 92 19.86 43.83 -5.85
C LEU A 92 20.87 44.62 -5.01
N GLN A 93 21.51 43.99 -4.02
CA GLN A 93 22.52 44.65 -3.19
C GLN A 93 23.73 45.11 -4.01
N VAL A 94 24.20 44.28 -4.94
CA VAL A 94 25.28 44.63 -5.87
C VAL A 94 24.88 45.83 -6.72
N LEU A 95 23.66 45.83 -7.27
CA LEU A 95 23.17 46.94 -8.09
C LEU A 95 23.13 48.25 -7.30
N ILE A 96 22.58 48.23 -6.08
CA ILE A 96 22.54 49.41 -5.20
C ILE A 96 23.95 49.90 -4.88
N LEU A 97 24.88 48.99 -4.59
CA LEU A 97 26.27 49.36 -4.30
C LEU A 97 26.95 50.04 -5.49
N ILE A 98 26.73 49.52 -6.70
CA ILE A 98 27.25 50.10 -7.95
C ILE A 98 26.66 51.49 -8.18
N ASP A 99 25.35 51.65 -7.98
CA ASP A 99 24.66 52.91 -8.21
C ASP A 99 25.12 53.99 -7.20
N CYS A 100 25.14 53.66 -5.90
CA CYS A 100 25.68 54.55 -4.86
C CYS A 100 27.14 54.96 -5.14
N ARG A 101 27.98 54.01 -5.59
CA ARG A 101 29.37 54.30 -5.97
C ARG A 101 29.44 55.25 -7.17
N SER A 102 28.54 55.10 -8.14
CA SER A 102 28.49 55.94 -9.33
C SER A 102 28.09 57.36 -8.95
N VAL A 103 27.02 57.54 -8.17
CA VAL A 103 26.59 58.85 -7.65
C VAL A 103 27.69 59.52 -6.83
N SER A 104 28.37 58.78 -5.96
CA SER A 104 29.49 59.31 -5.17
C SER A 104 30.64 59.82 -6.06
N LYS A 105 30.99 59.09 -7.12
CA LYS A 105 31.97 59.55 -8.13
C LYS A 105 31.50 60.78 -8.88
N TYR A 106 30.23 60.85 -9.28
CA TYR A 106 29.68 62.04 -9.94
C TYR A 106 29.77 63.26 -9.01
N PHE A 107 29.38 63.10 -7.73
CA PHE A 107 29.43 64.17 -6.74
C PHE A 107 30.87 64.64 -6.48
N HIS A 108 31.82 63.70 -6.32
CA HIS A 108 33.24 64.05 -6.19
C HIS A 108 33.76 64.79 -7.43
N THR A 109 33.45 64.30 -8.63
CA THR A 109 33.86 64.95 -9.89
C THR A 109 33.29 66.36 -10.01
N CYS A 110 32.04 66.59 -9.59
CA CYS A 110 31.44 67.92 -9.59
C CYS A 110 32.03 68.85 -8.52
N ILE A 111 32.44 68.34 -7.36
CA ILE A 111 33.10 69.13 -6.32
C ILE A 111 34.53 69.48 -6.71
N THR A 112 35.29 68.53 -7.28
CA THR A 112 36.69 68.74 -7.69
C THR A 112 36.82 69.25 -9.14
N GLY A 113 35.72 69.55 -9.79
CA GLY A 113 35.62 69.84 -11.23
C GLY A 113 34.58 70.90 -11.53
N PHE A 114 34.71 72.04 -10.84
CA PHE A 114 34.32 73.37 -11.30
C PHE A 114 35.29 74.42 -10.74
N ASP A 115 36.60 74.11 -10.79
CA ASP A 115 37.61 75.15 -10.89
C ASP A 115 37.79 75.42 -12.39
N CYS A 116 37.08 76.44 -12.87
CA CYS A 116 37.47 77.22 -14.05
C CYS A 116 38.83 77.89 -13.81
#